data_AF-R0ID28-F1
#
_entry.id   AF-R0ID28-F1
#
_cell.length_a   1.000
_cell.length_b   1.000
_cell.length_c   1.000
_cell.angle_alpha   90.00
_cell.angle_beta   90.00
_cell.angle_gamma   90.00
#
_symmetry.space_group_name_H-M   'P 1'
#
loop_
_entity.id
_entity.type
_entity.pdbx_description
1 polymer ?
#
loop_
_entity_poly.entity_id
_entity_poly.type
_entity_poly.pdbx_seq_one_letter_code
_entity_poly.pdbx_strand_id
1 'polypeptide(L)'
;MEKAMERQRVLLQHLQPSSSSDSALSPSACLAAYQNTSKYGDDVVIVAAQRTAICKAKRGSFKDTYPDELLASVLRALIEKTNVNPSEVGDIVVGTVLGPGSQRASECRMASFYAGFPLTVPIRTVNRQCASGLQAVADVAAAIKAGFYDIGIGAGLESMTTNPRGWKGSVNPKVKNFEQAHSCLLPMGITSENVSHRFNISREEQDQAAVDSHRKAASATASGKFEDEIIPVKTKIVDPKTGDEKPITVSVDDGIRPNTTLSGLMKLKPVFKKDGTTTAGNSSQLSDGAGAVLLMRRSVAMEKGLPILGVFRWV
;
A
#
# COMPACT_ATOMS: atom_id res chain seq x y z
N MET A 1 18.97 -1.76 63.05
CA MET A 1 17.54 -2.12 62.95
C MET A 1 16.65 -0.94 62.57
N GLU A 2 16.96 0.28 63.02
CA GLU A 2 16.18 1.50 62.76
C GLU A 2 15.98 1.84 61.26
N LYS A 3 17.04 1.72 60.44
CA LYS A 3 16.95 1.96 58.98
C LYS A 3 16.11 0.93 58.22
N ALA A 4 15.92 -0.27 58.77
CA ALA A 4 15.09 -1.30 58.16
C ALA A 4 13.60 -1.05 58.46
N MET A 5 13.28 -0.63 59.68
CA MET A 5 11.92 -0.25 60.06
C MET A 5 11.43 0.98 59.32
N GLU A 6 12.29 1.99 59.09
CA GLU A 6 11.89 3.17 58.32
C GLU A 6 11.55 2.83 56.86
N ARG A 7 12.35 1.94 56.24
CA ARG A 7 12.07 1.46 54.87
C ARG A 7 10.77 0.67 54.78
N GLN A 8 10.48 -0.17 55.78
CA GLN A 8 9.22 -0.91 55.86
C GLN A 8 8.02 0.03 56.06
N ARG A 9 8.17 1.09 56.86
CA ARG A 9 7.12 2.08 57.11
C ARG A 9 6.74 2.87 55.86
N VAL A 10 7.74 3.30 55.09
CA VAL A 10 7.53 4.02 53.81
C VAL A 10 6.84 3.12 52.79
N LEU A 11 7.24 1.85 52.68
CA LEU A 11 6.60 0.89 51.78
C LEU A 11 5.14 0.61 52.16
N LEU A 12 4.83 0.52 53.45
CA LEU A 12 3.45 0.31 53.93
C LEU A 12 2.55 1.53 53.69
N GLN A 13 3.10 2.75 53.73
CA GLN A 13 2.33 3.97 53.38
C GLN A 13 1.95 4.02 51.90
N HIS A 14 2.77 3.48 51.00
CA HIS A 14 2.42 3.38 49.58
C HIS A 14 1.43 2.26 49.25
N LEU A 15 1.19 1.35 50.19
CA LEU A 15 0.26 0.21 50.04
C LEU A 15 -1.10 0.44 50.71
N GLN A 16 -1.29 1.57 51.39
CA GLN A 16 -2.61 1.94 51.93
C GLN A 16 -3.45 2.60 50.83
N PRO A 17 -4.56 1.98 50.39
CA PRO A 17 -5.45 2.64 49.45
C PRO A 17 -6.10 3.85 50.13
N SER A 18 -6.00 5.00 49.48
CA SER A 18 -6.61 6.25 49.94
C SER A 18 -8.12 6.08 50.12
N SER A 19 -8.59 6.04 51.37
CA SER A 19 -10.01 6.11 51.69
C SER A 19 -10.46 7.56 51.68
N SER A 20 -11.01 8.01 50.55
CA SER A 20 -11.94 9.15 50.51
C SER A 20 -13.32 8.61 50.16
N SER A 21 -14.25 8.89 51.05
CA SER A 21 -15.64 8.41 51.15
C SER A 21 -16.57 8.89 50.04
N ASP A 22 -17.69 8.15 49.94
CA ASP A 22 -18.93 8.38 49.20
C ASP A 22 -18.96 8.06 47.69
N SER A 23 -19.29 6.80 47.39
CA SER A 23 -20.17 6.50 46.27
C SER A 23 -20.97 5.22 46.54
N ALA A 24 -22.30 5.34 46.43
CA ALA A 24 -23.22 4.23 46.47
C ALA A 24 -22.84 3.22 45.36
N LEU A 25 -22.75 1.94 45.72
CA LEU A 25 -22.53 0.84 44.79
C LEU A 25 -23.73 0.72 43.86
N SER A 26 -23.62 1.29 42.67
CA SER A 26 -24.48 0.99 41.52
C SER A 26 -23.80 -0.08 40.66
N PRO A 27 -24.52 -1.09 40.16
CA PRO A 27 -23.93 -2.12 39.30
C PRO A 27 -23.52 -1.47 37.99
N SER A 28 -22.22 -1.18 37.85
CA SER A 28 -21.67 -0.71 36.58
C SER A 28 -21.66 -1.89 35.62
N ALA A 29 -22.57 -1.87 34.65
CA ALA A 29 -22.51 -2.73 33.49
C ALA A 29 -21.12 -2.59 32.86
N CYS A 30 -20.39 -3.71 32.73
CA CYS A 30 -19.18 -3.80 31.91
C CYS A 30 -19.57 -3.62 30.43
N LEU A 31 -19.90 -2.39 30.05
CA LEU A 31 -19.67 -1.91 28.71
C LEU A 31 -18.18 -1.61 28.64
N ALA A 32 -17.41 -2.53 28.07
CA ALA A 32 -16.08 -2.24 27.56
C ALA A 32 -16.23 -1.23 26.41
N ALA A 33 -16.57 0.01 26.76
CA ALA A 33 -16.28 1.15 25.90
C ALA A 33 -14.75 1.21 25.85
N TYR A 34 -14.20 0.99 24.66
CA TYR A 34 -12.87 1.43 24.31
C TYR A 34 -12.76 2.91 24.71
N GLN A 35 -12.26 3.20 25.92
CA GLN A 35 -11.81 4.52 26.29
C GLN A 35 -10.55 4.75 25.47
N ASN A 36 -10.75 5.27 24.26
CA ASN A 36 -9.69 5.69 23.36
C ASN A 36 -9.05 6.96 23.93
N THR A 37 -8.32 6.84 25.02
CA THR A 37 -7.46 7.89 25.59
C THR A 37 -6.14 7.98 24.82
N SER A 38 -6.17 7.78 23.50
CA SER A 38 -5.13 8.31 22.63
C SER A 38 -5.17 9.82 22.84
N LYS A 39 -4.20 10.39 23.58
CA LYS A 39 -3.99 11.83 23.57
C LYS A 39 -3.94 12.22 22.10
N TYR A 40 -4.87 13.04 21.62
CA TYR A 40 -5.08 13.28 20.18
C TYR A 40 -3.78 13.57 19.41
N GLY A 41 -2.77 14.16 20.08
CA GLY A 41 -1.42 14.42 19.54
C GLY A 41 -0.58 13.20 19.13
N ASP A 42 -0.85 12.00 19.67
CA ASP A 42 -0.11 10.76 19.38
C ASP A 42 -0.78 9.88 18.32
N ASP A 43 -1.82 10.41 17.66
CA ASP A 43 -2.40 9.79 16.48
C ASP A 43 -1.37 9.78 15.33
N VAL A 44 -1.36 8.71 14.54
CA VAL A 44 -0.63 8.68 13.27
C VAL A 44 -1.54 9.26 12.20
N VAL A 45 -1.09 10.35 11.57
CA VAL A 45 -1.85 11.09 10.57
C VAL A 45 -1.18 11.00 9.21
N ILE A 46 -2.00 11.06 8.17
CA ILE A 46 -1.58 11.15 6.78
C ILE A 46 -1.72 12.62 6.37
N VAL A 47 -0.63 13.21 5.90
CA VAL A 47 -0.60 14.62 5.45
C VAL A 47 -0.56 14.73 3.92
N ALA A 48 -0.09 13.70 3.23
CA ALA A 48 -0.13 13.61 1.78
C ALA A 48 -0.15 12.14 1.33
N ALA A 49 -0.87 11.87 0.25
CA ALA A 49 -0.87 10.60 -0.46
C ALA A 49 -0.94 10.89 -1.96
N GLN A 50 -0.03 10.29 -2.74
CA GLN A 50 0.09 10.53 -4.18
C GLN A 50 0.43 9.22 -4.89
N ARG A 51 0.06 9.12 -6.16
CA ARG A 51 0.38 7.98 -7.02
C ARG A 51 0.75 8.42 -8.42
N THR A 52 1.47 7.58 -9.14
CA THR A 52 1.55 7.71 -10.60
C THR A 52 0.18 7.35 -11.21
N ALA A 53 0.01 7.66 -12.50
CA ALA A 53 -0.94 6.90 -13.30
C ALA A 53 -0.60 5.39 -13.24
N ILE A 54 -1.56 4.53 -13.53
CA ILE A 54 -1.37 3.08 -13.62
C ILE A 54 -1.46 2.71 -15.09
N CYS A 55 -0.35 2.20 -15.63
CA CYS A 55 -0.22 1.88 -17.05
C CYS A 55 -0.16 0.39 -17.27
N LYS A 56 -0.77 -0.10 -18.34
CA LYS A 56 -0.80 -1.53 -18.69
C LYS A 56 0.61 -2.05 -18.94
N ALA A 57 0.97 -3.16 -18.31
CA ALA A 57 2.28 -3.76 -18.50
C ALA A 57 2.52 -4.14 -19.97
N LYS A 58 3.78 -3.98 -20.40
CA LYS A 58 4.37 -4.29 -21.72
C LYS A 58 3.91 -3.43 -22.89
N ARG A 59 2.74 -2.81 -22.81
CA ARG A 59 2.12 -2.07 -23.94
C ARG A 59 1.60 -0.69 -23.56
N GLY A 60 1.52 -0.38 -22.28
CA GLY A 60 1.08 0.90 -21.77
C GLY A 60 2.19 1.95 -21.79
N SER A 61 1.86 3.13 -21.28
CA SER A 61 2.74 4.31 -21.36
C SER A 61 4.02 4.21 -20.53
N PHE A 62 4.08 3.28 -19.56
CA PHE A 62 5.28 3.03 -18.74
C PHE A 62 6.13 1.84 -19.18
N LYS A 63 5.87 1.27 -20.37
CA LYS A 63 6.58 0.06 -20.82
C LYS A 63 8.11 0.24 -20.95
N ASP A 64 8.59 1.48 -21.11
CA ASP A 64 10.02 1.82 -21.21
C ASP A 64 10.51 2.68 -20.03
N THR A 65 9.70 2.80 -18.97
CA THR A 65 10.02 3.56 -17.76
C THR A 65 10.61 2.63 -16.72
N TYR A 66 11.74 3.03 -16.11
CA TYR A 66 12.37 2.23 -15.07
C TYR A 66 11.60 2.32 -13.73
N PRO A 67 11.63 1.26 -12.89
CA PRO A 67 10.87 1.24 -11.63
C PRO A 67 11.28 2.35 -10.64
N ASP A 68 12.55 2.71 -10.61
CA ASP A 68 13.09 3.77 -9.76
C ASP A 68 12.62 5.17 -10.17
N GLU A 69 12.44 5.44 -11.46
CA GLU A 69 11.80 6.69 -11.94
C GLU A 69 10.35 6.82 -11.46
N LEU A 70 9.58 5.73 -11.50
CA LEU A 70 8.19 5.71 -11.04
C LEU A 70 8.10 6.04 -9.54
N LEU A 71 8.93 5.39 -8.73
CA LEU A 71 8.97 5.64 -7.29
C LEU A 71 9.52 7.02 -6.95
N ALA A 72 10.59 7.47 -7.61
CA ALA A 72 11.17 8.79 -7.38
C ALA A 72 10.15 9.90 -7.61
N SER A 73 9.30 9.75 -8.63
CA SER A 73 8.28 10.74 -8.98
C SER A 73 7.26 10.94 -7.85
N VAL A 74 6.76 9.86 -7.24
CA VAL A 74 5.81 9.97 -6.11
C VAL A 74 6.48 10.41 -4.81
N LEU A 75 7.73 9.99 -4.55
CA LEU A 75 8.48 10.42 -3.36
C LEU A 75 8.76 11.93 -3.40
N ARG A 76 9.20 12.44 -4.55
CA ARG A 76 9.44 13.88 -4.74
C ARG A 76 8.15 14.68 -4.56
N ALA A 77 7.04 14.22 -5.14
CA ALA A 77 5.77 14.93 -5.05
C ALA A 77 5.26 15.06 -3.60
N LEU A 78 5.50 14.08 -2.73
CA LEU A 78 5.15 14.20 -1.31
C LEU A 78 5.91 15.34 -0.63
N ILE A 79 7.21 15.44 -0.90
CA ILE A 79 8.08 16.50 -0.35
C ILE A 79 7.66 17.87 -0.91
N GLU A 80 7.49 17.99 -2.23
CA GLU A 80 7.07 19.25 -2.87
C GLU A 80 5.69 19.72 -2.38
N LYS A 81 4.74 18.80 -2.19
CA LYS A 81 3.38 19.13 -1.74
C LYS A 81 3.32 19.57 -0.28
N THR A 82 4.25 19.11 0.55
CA THR A 82 4.23 19.36 2.00
C THR A 82 5.33 20.28 2.50
N ASN A 83 6.35 20.57 1.68
CA ASN A 83 7.57 21.28 2.06
C ASN A 83 8.28 20.70 3.29
N VAL A 84 8.07 19.42 3.60
CA VAL A 84 8.82 18.72 4.64
C VAL A 84 10.26 18.55 4.18
N ASN A 85 11.23 18.91 5.03
CA ASN A 85 12.64 18.67 4.70
C ASN A 85 12.87 17.14 4.60
N PRO A 86 13.37 16.61 3.46
CA PRO A 86 13.59 15.17 3.29
C PRO A 86 14.44 14.54 4.39
N SER A 87 15.38 15.30 5.00
CA SER A 87 16.23 14.79 6.08
C SER A 87 15.49 14.46 7.37
N GLU A 88 14.24 14.91 7.54
CA GLU A 88 13.43 14.64 8.73
C GLU A 88 12.68 13.31 8.64
N VAL A 89 12.64 12.67 7.48
CA VAL A 89 11.98 11.38 7.29
C VAL A 89 12.84 10.28 7.94
N GLY A 90 12.26 9.57 8.91
CA GLY A 90 12.97 8.55 9.70
C GLY A 90 13.10 7.21 9.01
N ASP A 91 12.17 6.86 8.10
CA ASP A 91 12.23 5.64 7.30
C ASP A 91 11.35 5.76 6.03
N ILE A 92 11.78 5.09 4.97
CA ILE A 92 10.98 4.88 3.76
C ILE A 92 10.78 3.36 3.61
N VAL A 93 9.53 2.93 3.64
CA VAL A 93 9.16 1.52 3.50
C VAL A 93 8.47 1.33 2.17
N VAL A 94 9.01 0.48 1.31
CA VAL A 94 8.47 0.26 -0.05
C VAL A 94 7.91 -1.15 -0.18
N GLY A 95 6.59 -1.23 -0.29
CA GLY A 95 5.86 -2.45 -0.61
C GLY A 95 6.05 -2.87 -2.05
N THR A 96 6.65 -4.03 -2.27
CA THR A 96 7.05 -4.43 -3.62
C THR A 96 7.28 -5.94 -3.74
N VAL A 97 6.93 -6.56 -4.87
CA VAL A 97 6.73 -8.02 -4.92
C VAL A 97 7.70 -8.72 -5.89
N LEU A 98 7.68 -8.35 -7.17
CA LEU A 98 8.30 -9.16 -8.23
C LEU A 98 9.79 -8.86 -8.47
N GLY A 99 10.26 -7.70 -8.04
CA GLY A 99 11.67 -7.33 -8.13
C GLY A 99 12.56 -8.26 -7.31
N PRO A 100 13.72 -8.72 -7.84
CA PRO A 100 14.67 -9.52 -7.06
C PRO A 100 15.12 -8.74 -5.82
N GLY A 101 15.05 -9.35 -4.63
CA GLY A 101 15.12 -8.66 -3.34
C GLY A 101 16.21 -7.59 -3.22
N SER A 102 17.49 -7.96 -3.37
CA SER A 102 18.61 -7.01 -3.26
C SER A 102 18.59 -5.94 -4.35
N GLN A 103 18.32 -6.33 -5.60
CA GLN A 103 18.22 -5.39 -6.72
C GLN A 103 17.09 -4.37 -6.50
N ARG A 104 15.90 -4.82 -6.10
CA ARG A 104 14.75 -3.96 -5.86
C ARG A 104 14.99 -3.01 -4.68
N ALA A 105 15.69 -3.46 -3.64
CA ALA A 105 16.12 -2.56 -2.55
C ALA A 105 17.09 -1.48 -3.07
N SER A 106 18.04 -1.84 -3.93
CA SER A 106 18.93 -0.87 -4.59
C SER A 106 18.17 0.10 -5.51
N GLU A 107 17.21 -0.36 -6.31
CA GLU A 107 16.32 0.48 -7.13
C GLU A 107 15.55 1.48 -6.27
N CYS A 108 14.95 1.02 -5.17
CA CYS A 108 14.27 1.91 -4.23
C CYS A 108 15.23 2.95 -3.63
N ARG A 109 16.47 2.54 -3.31
CA ARG A 109 17.50 3.45 -2.82
C ARG A 109 17.87 4.51 -3.86
N MET A 110 18.08 4.13 -5.11
CA MET A 110 18.33 5.06 -6.21
C MET A 110 17.17 6.04 -6.37
N ALA A 111 15.93 5.56 -6.34
CA ALA A 111 14.73 6.39 -6.41
C ALA A 111 14.68 7.45 -5.30
N SER A 112 15.05 7.08 -4.07
CA SER A 112 15.12 8.04 -2.95
C SER A 112 16.14 9.15 -3.21
N PHE A 113 17.30 8.83 -3.78
CA PHE A 113 18.31 9.82 -4.16
C PHE A 113 17.83 10.71 -5.32
N TYR A 114 17.19 10.15 -6.34
CA TYR A 114 16.58 10.92 -7.42
C TYR A 114 15.49 11.87 -6.91
N ALA A 115 14.78 11.50 -5.85
CA ALA A 115 13.77 12.32 -5.20
C ALA A 115 14.35 13.38 -4.23
N GLY A 116 15.68 13.40 -4.02
CA GLY A 116 16.35 14.40 -3.18
C GLY A 116 16.50 14.02 -1.70
N PHE A 117 16.25 12.76 -1.33
CA PHE A 117 16.49 12.31 0.05
C PHE A 117 18.00 12.15 0.31
N PRO A 118 18.50 12.59 1.47
CA PRO A 118 19.91 12.47 1.80
C PRO A 118 20.29 11.04 2.19
N LEU A 119 21.60 10.77 2.23
CA LEU A 119 22.18 9.49 2.65
C LEU A 119 21.66 9.01 4.02
N THR A 120 21.34 9.94 4.93
CA THR A 120 20.94 9.64 6.31
C THR A 120 19.53 9.05 6.44
N VAL A 121 18.66 9.21 5.45
CA VAL A 121 17.30 8.65 5.49
C VAL A 121 17.37 7.20 5.06
N PRO A 122 17.01 6.21 5.90
CA PRO A 122 17.04 4.81 5.50
C PRO A 122 15.87 4.46 4.58
N ILE A 123 16.02 3.34 3.86
CA ILE A 123 14.96 2.79 3.02
C ILE A 123 15.02 1.26 3.04
N ARG A 124 13.86 0.63 3.08
CA ARG A 124 13.70 -0.82 3.07
C ARG A 124 12.52 -1.25 2.21
N THR A 125 12.52 -2.51 1.81
CA THR A 125 11.41 -3.12 1.09
C THR A 125 10.64 -4.10 1.98
N VAL A 126 9.35 -4.26 1.71
CA VAL A 126 8.51 -5.27 2.37
C VAL A 126 7.70 -6.03 1.32
N ASN A 127 7.51 -7.32 1.55
CA ASN A 127 6.73 -8.17 0.66
C ASN A 127 5.68 -8.96 1.46
N ARG A 128 4.42 -8.53 1.34
CA ARG A 128 3.21 -9.26 1.72
C ARG A 128 2.30 -9.41 0.49
N GLN A 129 2.88 -9.82 -0.64
CA GLN A 129 2.18 -10.02 -1.90
C GLN A 129 1.34 -8.78 -2.29
N CYS A 130 0.09 -8.97 -2.72
CA CYS A 130 -0.81 -7.89 -3.14
C CYS A 130 -1.06 -6.82 -2.06
N ALA A 131 -0.79 -7.11 -0.78
CA ALA A 131 -0.97 -6.18 0.32
C ALA A 131 0.30 -5.37 0.64
N SER A 132 1.41 -5.55 -0.09
CA SER A 132 2.72 -4.98 0.29
C SER A 132 2.71 -3.46 0.46
N GLY A 133 2.03 -2.71 -0.41
CA GLY A 133 1.93 -1.25 -0.28
C GLY A 133 1.18 -0.81 0.99
N LEU A 134 0.09 -1.51 1.33
CA LEU A 134 -0.63 -1.25 2.58
C LEU A 134 0.17 -1.70 3.81
N GLN A 135 0.91 -2.82 3.71
CA GLN A 135 1.82 -3.25 4.76
C GLN A 135 2.90 -2.21 5.03
N ALA A 136 3.45 -1.57 4.00
CA ALA A 136 4.42 -0.51 4.17
C ALA A 136 3.87 0.68 4.96
N VAL A 137 2.63 1.10 4.66
CA VAL A 137 1.92 2.14 5.42
C VAL A 137 1.71 1.72 6.88
N ALA A 138 1.28 0.47 7.11
CA ALA A 138 1.06 -0.06 8.45
C ALA A 138 2.36 -0.16 9.27
N ASP A 139 3.46 -0.60 8.65
CA ASP A 139 4.78 -0.68 9.29
C ASP A 139 5.28 0.70 9.73
N VAL A 140 5.12 1.71 8.87
CA VAL A 140 5.48 3.10 9.19
C VAL A 140 4.62 3.64 10.32
N ALA A 141 3.31 3.42 10.26
CA ALA A 141 2.41 3.81 11.34
C ALA A 141 2.78 3.15 12.67
N ALA A 142 3.16 1.87 12.64
CA ALA A 142 3.57 1.13 13.84
C ALA A 142 4.86 1.70 14.42
N ALA A 143 5.84 2.02 13.58
CA ALA A 143 7.11 2.60 14.00
C ALA A 143 6.96 4.03 14.57
N ILE A 144 6.08 4.86 13.98
CA ILE A 144 5.72 6.17 14.55
C ILE A 144 5.07 5.99 15.91
N LYS A 145 4.11 5.07 16.03
CA LYS A 145 3.42 4.79 17.30
C LYS A 145 4.37 4.24 18.37
N ALA A 146 5.36 3.46 17.96
CA ALA A 146 6.41 2.93 18.84
C ALA A 146 7.47 3.96 19.24
N GLY A 147 7.46 5.17 18.64
CA GLY A 147 8.41 6.23 18.93
C GLY A 147 9.79 6.05 18.31
N PHE A 148 9.91 5.25 17.24
CA PHE A 148 11.18 5.07 16.53
C PHE A 148 11.56 6.30 15.70
N TYR A 149 10.56 7.00 15.16
CA TYR A 149 10.69 8.27 14.45
C TYR A 149 9.33 8.96 14.38
N ASP A 150 9.33 10.23 14.02
CA ASP A 150 8.11 11.06 13.99
C ASP A 150 7.45 11.18 12.61
N ILE A 151 8.22 11.00 11.54
CA ILE A 151 7.80 11.14 10.15
C ILE A 151 8.32 9.93 9.38
N GLY A 152 7.49 9.32 8.53
CA GLY A 152 7.89 8.21 7.68
C GLY A 152 7.05 8.11 6.41
N ILE A 153 7.56 7.38 5.42
CA ILE A 153 6.87 7.18 4.14
C ILE A 153 6.55 5.71 3.93
N GLY A 154 5.26 5.40 3.78
CA GLY A 154 4.80 4.10 3.29
C GLY A 154 4.52 4.18 1.79
N ALA A 155 5.24 3.41 0.99
CA ALA A 155 5.13 3.43 -0.47
C ALA A 155 4.86 2.05 -1.06
N GLY A 156 4.49 2.02 -2.34
CA GLY A 156 4.35 0.82 -3.14
C GLY A 156 4.91 1.06 -4.55
N LEU A 157 5.58 0.05 -5.10
CA LEU A 157 6.16 0.09 -6.44
C LEU A 157 6.02 -1.27 -7.10
N GLU A 158 5.57 -1.31 -8.35
CA GLU A 158 5.76 -2.47 -9.21
C GLU A 158 5.94 -2.09 -10.68
N SER A 159 6.79 -2.86 -11.37
CA SER A 159 6.86 -2.89 -12.83
C SER A 159 6.70 -4.34 -13.27
N MET A 160 5.48 -4.70 -13.65
CA MET A 160 5.16 -6.01 -14.20
C MET A 160 5.63 -6.14 -15.67
N THR A 161 6.00 -5.03 -16.31
CA THR A 161 6.75 -5.02 -17.56
C THR A 161 8.14 -5.60 -17.39
N THR A 162 8.90 -5.09 -16.41
CA THR A 162 10.28 -5.48 -16.16
C THR A 162 10.39 -6.82 -15.45
N ASN A 163 9.48 -7.12 -14.52
CA ASN A 163 9.56 -8.29 -13.67
C ASN A 163 8.42 -9.28 -13.98
N PRO A 164 8.70 -10.40 -14.67
CA PRO A 164 7.67 -11.37 -15.00
C PRO A 164 7.20 -12.13 -13.75
N ARG A 165 5.92 -12.48 -13.73
CA ARG A 165 5.36 -13.41 -12.74
C ARG A 165 5.86 -14.82 -13.03
N GLY A 166 6.32 -15.52 -12.01
CA GLY A 166 6.64 -16.94 -12.11
C GLY A 166 7.68 -17.38 -11.08
N TRP A 167 7.59 -18.64 -10.69
CA TRP A 167 8.61 -19.26 -9.87
C TRP A 167 9.88 -19.46 -10.70
N LYS A 168 11.03 -19.04 -10.17
CA LYS A 168 12.34 -19.33 -10.76
C LYS A 168 12.98 -20.48 -9.98
N GLY A 169 13.60 -21.42 -10.69
CA GLY A 169 14.25 -22.59 -10.10
C GLY A 169 13.27 -23.74 -9.80
N SER A 170 13.72 -24.73 -9.04
CA SER A 170 12.90 -25.88 -8.65
C SER A 170 12.09 -25.58 -7.38
N VAL A 171 10.97 -26.28 -7.21
CA VAL A 171 10.20 -26.30 -5.96
C VAL A 171 10.68 -27.51 -5.15
N ASN A 172 10.82 -27.34 -3.83
CA ASN A 172 11.18 -28.45 -2.95
C ASN A 172 10.14 -29.59 -3.06
N PRO A 173 10.51 -30.83 -3.45
CA PRO A 173 9.56 -31.93 -3.64
C PRO A 173 8.70 -32.23 -2.41
N LYS A 174 9.16 -31.87 -1.20
CA LYS A 174 8.42 -32.01 0.05
C LYS A 174 7.03 -31.37 0.00
N VAL A 175 6.80 -30.33 -0.82
CA VAL A 175 5.48 -29.68 -0.94
C VAL A 175 4.36 -30.67 -1.29
N LYS A 176 4.67 -31.76 -2.01
CA LYS A 176 3.69 -32.79 -2.38
C LYS A 176 3.10 -33.52 -1.18
N ASN A 177 3.80 -33.50 -0.05
CA ASN A 177 3.40 -34.18 1.18
C ASN A 177 2.60 -33.27 2.13
N PHE A 178 2.44 -31.98 1.80
CA PHE A 178 1.75 -31.00 2.64
C PHE A 178 0.78 -30.19 1.79
N GLU A 179 -0.51 -30.52 1.87
CA GLU A 179 -1.57 -29.92 1.04
C GLU A 179 -1.58 -28.39 1.09
N GLN A 180 -1.43 -27.81 2.28
CA GLN A 180 -1.39 -26.36 2.47
C GLN A 180 -0.17 -25.74 1.78
N ALA A 181 1.00 -26.38 1.85
CA ALA A 181 2.21 -25.90 1.16
C ALA A 181 2.08 -26.02 -0.36
N HIS A 182 1.50 -27.12 -0.85
CA HIS A 182 1.22 -27.31 -2.27
C HIS A 182 0.25 -26.25 -2.80
N SER A 183 -0.77 -25.89 -2.01
CA SER A 183 -1.77 -24.88 -2.38
C SER A 183 -1.18 -23.48 -2.61
N CYS A 184 -0.03 -23.16 -1.98
CA CYS A 184 0.69 -21.91 -2.23
C CYS A 184 1.23 -21.78 -3.66
N LEU A 185 1.29 -22.88 -4.43
CA LEU A 185 1.74 -22.89 -5.82
C LEU A 185 0.60 -22.69 -6.82
N LEU A 186 -0.65 -22.66 -6.35
CA LEU A 186 -1.80 -22.46 -7.23
C LEU A 186 -1.72 -21.09 -7.89
N PRO A 187 -1.90 -21.00 -9.22
CA PRO A 187 -2.05 -19.71 -9.88
C PRO A 187 -3.22 -18.95 -9.26
N MET A 188 -3.06 -17.64 -9.04
CA MET A 188 -4.12 -16.81 -8.47
C MET A 188 -5.44 -16.91 -9.24
N GLY A 189 -5.38 -17.03 -10.58
CA GLY A 189 -6.57 -17.25 -11.38
C GLY A 189 -7.29 -18.57 -11.10
N ILE A 190 -6.58 -19.64 -10.73
CA ILE A 190 -7.21 -20.90 -10.29
C ILE A 190 -7.88 -20.70 -8.94
N THR A 191 -7.28 -19.93 -8.03
CA THR A 191 -7.94 -19.60 -6.75
C THR A 191 -9.21 -18.77 -6.96
N SER A 192 -9.25 -17.92 -8.00
CA SER A 192 -10.46 -17.20 -8.44
C SER A 192 -11.56 -18.17 -8.87
N GLU A 193 -11.24 -19.15 -9.73
CA GLU A 193 -12.19 -20.21 -10.12
C GLU A 193 -12.69 -21.03 -8.92
N ASN A 194 -11.81 -21.33 -7.96
CA ASN A 194 -12.19 -22.06 -6.76
C ASN A 194 -13.14 -21.27 -5.87
N VAL A 195 -13.02 -19.94 -5.82
CA VAL A 195 -13.94 -19.07 -5.08
C VAL A 195 -15.26 -18.96 -5.83
N SER A 196 -15.24 -18.68 -7.13
CA SER A 196 -16.47 -18.55 -7.93
C SER A 196 -17.30 -19.83 -7.89
N HIS A 197 -16.67 -21.00 -8.04
CA HIS A 197 -17.36 -22.29 -7.98
C HIS A 197 -17.89 -22.60 -6.58
N ARG A 198 -17.10 -22.42 -5.51
CA ARG A 198 -17.53 -22.77 -4.15
C ARG A 198 -18.66 -21.89 -3.62
N PHE A 199 -18.69 -20.63 -4.03
CA PHE A 199 -19.67 -19.65 -3.56
C PHE A 199 -20.72 -19.30 -4.63
N ASN A 200 -20.79 -20.08 -5.72
CA ASN A 200 -21.75 -19.91 -6.82
C ASN A 200 -21.79 -18.48 -7.40
N ILE A 201 -20.63 -17.85 -7.56
CA ILE A 201 -20.53 -16.53 -8.19
C ILE A 201 -20.59 -16.72 -9.70
N SER A 202 -21.69 -16.28 -10.31
CA SER A 202 -21.92 -16.48 -11.74
C SER A 202 -20.94 -15.70 -12.61
N ARG A 203 -20.81 -16.13 -13.87
CA ARG A 203 -20.03 -15.41 -14.88
C ARG A 203 -20.60 -14.02 -15.14
N GLU A 204 -21.92 -13.89 -15.11
CA GLU A 204 -22.61 -12.62 -15.32
C GLU A 204 -22.29 -11.63 -14.19
N GLU A 205 -22.32 -12.05 -12.93
CA GLU A 205 -21.94 -11.20 -11.79
C GLU A 205 -20.48 -10.72 -11.88
N GLN A 206 -19.56 -11.62 -12.27
CA GLN A 206 -18.14 -11.27 -12.47
C GLN A 206 -17.97 -10.22 -13.58
N ASP A 207 -18.63 -10.42 -14.72
CA ASP A 207 -18.53 -9.50 -15.85
C ASP A 207 -19.25 -8.17 -15.55
N GLN A 208 -20.38 -8.20 -14.84
CA GLN A 208 -21.11 -6.99 -14.42
C GLN A 208 -20.26 -6.12 -13.48
N ALA A 209 -19.55 -6.73 -12.53
CA ALA A 209 -18.61 -6.02 -11.67
C ALA A 209 -17.51 -5.32 -12.47
N ALA A 210 -17.01 -5.95 -13.55
CA ALA A 210 -16.01 -5.36 -14.44
C ALA A 210 -16.57 -4.21 -15.30
N VAL A 211 -17.80 -4.33 -15.82
CA VAL A 211 -18.51 -3.24 -16.50
C VAL A 211 -18.63 -2.03 -15.56
N ASP A 212 -19.12 -2.27 -14.35
CA ASP A 212 -19.32 -1.22 -13.35
C ASP A 212 -17.99 -0.57 -12.94
N SER A 213 -16.92 -1.36 -12.82
CA SER A 213 -15.58 -0.87 -12.54
C SER A 213 -15.09 0.09 -13.62
N HIS A 214 -15.16 -0.31 -14.89
CA HIS A 214 -14.76 0.54 -16.01
C HIS A 214 -15.65 1.78 -16.17
N ARG A 215 -16.96 1.67 -15.96
CA ARG A 215 -17.90 2.80 -15.99
C ARG A 215 -17.56 3.84 -14.93
N LYS A 216 -17.34 3.40 -13.68
CA LYS A 216 -16.97 4.29 -12.57
C LYS A 216 -15.62 4.96 -12.81
N ALA A 217 -14.62 4.19 -13.26
CA ALA A 217 -13.30 4.73 -13.55
C ALA A 217 -13.34 5.77 -14.68
N ALA A 218 -14.05 5.48 -15.79
CA ALA A 218 -14.21 6.42 -16.89
C ALA A 218 -14.92 7.71 -16.45
N SER A 219 -15.98 7.60 -15.65
CA SER A 219 -16.68 8.76 -15.09
C SER A 219 -15.77 9.58 -14.17
N ALA A 220 -15.00 8.91 -13.29
CA ALA A 220 -14.07 9.58 -12.39
C ALA A 220 -12.98 10.36 -13.16
N THR A 221 -12.36 9.73 -14.17
CA THR A 221 -11.38 10.37 -15.06
C THR A 221 -11.98 11.56 -15.80
N ALA A 222 -13.16 11.40 -16.41
CA ALA A 222 -13.81 12.49 -17.15
C ALA A 222 -14.22 13.68 -16.25
N SER A 223 -14.47 13.42 -14.96
CA SER A 223 -14.80 14.44 -13.97
C SER A 223 -13.59 15.00 -13.20
N GLY A 224 -12.36 14.64 -13.56
CA GLY A 224 -11.14 15.15 -12.91
C GLY A 224 -10.88 14.60 -11.50
N LYS A 225 -11.62 13.58 -11.03
CA LYS A 225 -11.52 13.08 -9.64
C LYS A 225 -10.17 12.46 -9.26
N PHE A 226 -9.34 12.13 -10.25
CA PHE A 226 -8.00 11.59 -10.02
C PHE A 226 -6.89 12.64 -10.09
N GLU A 227 -7.21 13.89 -10.47
CA GLU A 227 -6.20 14.96 -10.62
C GLU A 227 -5.51 15.29 -9.29
N ASP A 228 -6.21 15.15 -8.16
CA ASP A 228 -5.64 15.42 -6.83
C ASP A 228 -4.63 14.37 -6.34
N GLU A 229 -4.73 13.14 -6.85
CA GLU A 229 -3.93 11.98 -6.42
C GLU A 229 -2.88 11.54 -7.45
N ILE A 230 -3.07 11.82 -8.75
CA ILE A 230 -2.11 11.47 -9.81
C ILE A 230 -1.06 12.56 -9.99
N ILE A 231 0.20 12.17 -9.88
CA ILE A 231 1.33 13.01 -10.27
C ILE A 231 1.72 12.71 -11.72
N PRO A 232 1.87 13.73 -12.59
CA PRO A 232 2.34 13.52 -13.95
C PRO A 232 3.79 13.03 -13.98
N VAL A 233 4.04 11.90 -14.65
CA VAL A 233 5.39 11.34 -14.80
C VAL A 233 5.93 11.70 -16.18
N LYS A 234 7.04 12.46 -16.20
CA LYS A 234 7.80 12.74 -17.42
C LYS A 234 8.74 11.57 -17.68
N THR A 235 8.58 10.91 -18.82
CA THR A 235 9.37 9.73 -19.20
C THR A 235 9.46 9.65 -20.73
N LYS A 236 9.86 8.50 -21.25
CA LYS A 236 9.96 8.24 -22.68
C LYS A 236 9.16 7.00 -23.08
N ILE A 237 8.79 6.96 -24.35
CA ILE A 237 8.29 5.75 -25.00
C ILE A 237 9.11 5.48 -26.25
N VAL A 238 9.46 4.21 -26.46
CA VAL A 238 10.22 3.74 -27.61
C VAL A 238 9.25 3.18 -28.65
N ASP A 239 9.31 3.69 -29.87
CA ASP A 239 8.55 3.13 -31.00
C ASP A 239 9.08 1.72 -31.32
N PRO A 240 8.25 0.67 -31.25
CA PRO A 240 8.71 -0.70 -31.46
C PRO A 240 9.12 -1.01 -32.91
N LYS A 241 8.76 -0.18 -33.88
CA LYS A 241 9.11 -0.34 -35.30
C LYS A 241 10.38 0.41 -35.67
N THR A 242 10.56 1.64 -35.17
CA THR A 242 11.70 2.49 -35.57
C THR A 242 12.82 2.50 -34.53
N GLY A 243 12.52 2.21 -33.26
CA GLY A 243 13.44 2.36 -32.14
C GLY A 243 13.59 3.80 -31.64
N ASP A 244 12.84 4.75 -32.20
CA ASP A 244 12.93 6.15 -31.81
C ASP A 244 12.35 6.38 -30.41
N GLU A 245 13.06 7.17 -29.60
CA GLU A 245 12.60 7.58 -28.27
C GLU A 245 11.82 8.89 -28.36
N LYS A 246 10.58 8.89 -27.86
CA LYS A 246 9.75 10.09 -27.76
C LYS A 246 9.50 10.45 -26.29
N PRO A 247 9.77 11.70 -25.86
CA PRO A 247 9.39 12.14 -24.53
C PRO A 247 7.86 12.22 -24.42
N ILE A 248 7.32 11.73 -23.32
CA ILE A 248 5.90 11.77 -22.99
C ILE A 248 5.72 12.21 -21.53
N THR A 249 4.53 12.73 -21.23
CA THR A 249 4.09 12.96 -19.85
C THR A 249 2.83 12.13 -19.64
N VAL A 250 2.87 11.26 -18.63
CA VAL A 250 1.77 10.35 -18.31
C VAL A 250 1.03 10.86 -17.09
N SER A 251 -0.25 11.19 -17.25
CA SER A 251 -1.11 11.77 -16.20
C SER A 251 -2.48 11.10 -16.09
N VAL A 252 -2.74 10.03 -16.85
CA VAL A 252 -4.03 9.33 -16.88
C VAL A 252 -3.80 7.83 -16.92
N ASP A 253 -4.63 7.07 -16.20
CA ASP A 253 -4.62 5.61 -16.19
C ASP A 253 -4.99 5.04 -17.58
N ASP A 254 -4.07 4.37 -18.26
CA ASP A 254 -4.26 3.89 -19.64
C ASP A 254 -5.05 2.57 -19.76
N GLY A 255 -5.40 1.98 -18.61
CA GLY A 255 -6.10 0.70 -18.49
C GLY A 255 -7.62 0.81 -18.62
N ILE A 256 -8.19 2.01 -18.55
CA ILE A 256 -9.65 2.24 -18.56
C ILE A 256 -10.21 1.96 -19.96
N ARG A 257 -11.35 1.26 -20.01
CA ARG A 257 -12.07 0.90 -21.25
C ARG A 257 -13.53 1.34 -21.10
N PRO A 258 -13.88 2.59 -21.47
CA PRO A 258 -15.22 3.14 -21.26
C PRO A 258 -16.34 2.35 -21.96
N ASN A 259 -16.00 1.69 -23.08
CA ASN A 259 -16.93 0.93 -23.91
C ASN A 259 -17.07 -0.54 -23.47
N THR A 260 -16.60 -0.91 -22.27
CA THR A 260 -16.77 -2.27 -21.74
C THR A 260 -18.26 -2.54 -21.52
N THR A 261 -18.77 -3.61 -22.13
CA THR A 261 -20.17 -4.04 -22.04
C THR A 261 -20.25 -5.51 -21.63
N LEU A 262 -21.36 -5.90 -21.01
CA LEU A 262 -21.60 -7.29 -20.62
C LEU A 262 -21.52 -8.23 -21.83
N SER A 263 -22.16 -7.86 -22.94
CA SER A 263 -22.12 -8.64 -24.19
C SER A 263 -20.71 -8.73 -24.80
N GLY A 264 -19.88 -7.71 -24.62
CA GLY A 264 -18.47 -7.73 -25.01
C GLY A 264 -17.65 -8.67 -24.13
N LEU A 265 -17.83 -8.60 -22.81
CA LEU A 265 -17.12 -9.44 -21.85
C LEU A 265 -17.49 -10.91 -21.96
N MET A 266 -18.77 -11.23 -22.18
CA MET A 266 -19.25 -12.61 -22.34
C MET A 266 -18.59 -13.36 -23.51
N LYS A 267 -18.07 -12.64 -24.52
CA LYS A 267 -17.34 -13.23 -25.65
C LYS A 267 -15.91 -13.65 -25.29
N LEU A 268 -15.37 -13.17 -24.16
CA LEU A 268 -14.02 -13.49 -23.73
C LEU A 268 -13.92 -14.92 -23.23
N LYS A 269 -12.87 -15.61 -23.69
CA LYS A 269 -12.57 -16.98 -23.28
C LYS A 269 -12.00 -17.00 -21.85
N PRO A 270 -12.33 -18.03 -21.06
CA PRO A 270 -11.67 -18.30 -19.79
C PRO A 270 -10.15 -18.43 -19.95
N VAL A 271 -9.39 -17.95 -18.96
CA VAL A 271 -7.91 -17.92 -19.03
C VAL A 271 -7.27 -19.10 -18.30
N PHE A 272 -7.85 -19.55 -17.19
CA PHE A 272 -7.17 -20.47 -16.27
C PHE A 272 -7.72 -21.91 -16.32
N LYS A 273 -9.00 -22.08 -16.65
CA LYS A 273 -9.67 -23.38 -16.76
C LYS A 273 -10.58 -23.39 -17.99
N LYS A 274 -10.67 -24.50 -18.73
CA LYS A 274 -11.43 -24.59 -19.99
C LYS A 274 -12.91 -24.24 -19.81
N ASP A 275 -13.50 -24.69 -18.71
CA ASP A 275 -14.87 -24.47 -18.25
C ASP A 275 -14.95 -23.38 -17.14
N GLY A 276 -13.90 -22.57 -17.00
CA GLY A 276 -13.84 -21.51 -15.98
C GLY A 276 -14.68 -20.29 -16.31
N THR A 277 -14.80 -19.38 -15.35
CA THR A 277 -15.49 -18.08 -15.51
C THR A 277 -14.53 -16.90 -15.49
N THR A 278 -13.29 -17.09 -15.03
CA THR A 278 -12.28 -16.04 -14.92
C THR A 278 -11.66 -15.76 -16.30
N THR A 279 -11.83 -14.53 -16.79
CA THR A 279 -11.34 -14.03 -18.07
C THR A 279 -10.41 -12.84 -17.90
N ALA A 280 -9.76 -12.40 -18.97
CA ALA A 280 -8.97 -11.18 -18.95
C ALA A 280 -9.81 -9.90 -18.71
N GLY A 281 -11.12 -9.94 -18.94
CA GLY A 281 -12.00 -8.79 -18.79
C GLY A 281 -12.61 -8.64 -17.40
N ASN A 282 -12.72 -9.73 -16.64
CA ASN A 282 -13.19 -9.75 -15.25
C ASN A 282 -12.06 -10.00 -14.23
N SER A 283 -10.81 -9.84 -14.66
CA SER A 283 -9.61 -9.89 -13.80
C SER A 283 -8.89 -8.55 -13.80
N SER A 284 -8.09 -8.28 -12.76
CA SER A 284 -7.19 -7.12 -12.74
C SER A 284 -6.18 -7.17 -13.89
N GLN A 285 -5.92 -6.02 -14.50
CA GLN A 285 -4.88 -5.91 -15.51
C GLN A 285 -3.48 -6.03 -14.88
N LEU A 286 -2.51 -6.53 -15.64
CA LEU A 286 -1.11 -6.39 -15.27
C LEU A 286 -0.70 -4.96 -15.59
N SER A 287 -0.03 -4.30 -14.64
CA SER A 287 0.24 -2.88 -14.72
C SER A 287 1.54 -2.50 -14.05
N ASP A 288 2.04 -1.33 -14.42
CA ASP A 288 3.19 -0.65 -13.83
C ASP A 288 2.71 0.64 -13.14
N GLY A 289 3.31 0.95 -11.99
CA GLY A 289 3.00 2.17 -11.25
C GLY A 289 3.61 2.20 -9.84
N ALA A 290 3.50 3.37 -9.20
CA ALA A 290 3.93 3.59 -7.82
C ALA A 290 2.92 4.45 -7.06
N GLY A 291 2.91 4.32 -5.74
CA GLY A 291 2.15 5.15 -4.82
C GLY A 291 2.94 5.40 -3.54
N ALA A 292 2.73 6.54 -2.88
CA ALA A 292 3.41 6.88 -1.65
C ALA A 292 2.51 7.69 -0.72
N VAL A 293 2.67 7.45 0.58
CA VAL A 293 1.91 8.10 1.66
C VAL A 293 2.91 8.66 2.67
N LEU A 294 2.80 9.95 2.97
CA LEU A 294 3.57 10.60 4.02
C LEU A 294 2.76 10.55 5.33
N LEU A 295 3.30 9.84 6.31
CA LEU A 295 2.72 9.70 7.64
C LEU A 295 3.59 10.43 8.66
N MET A 296 2.95 10.98 9.69
CA MET A 296 3.65 11.55 10.83
C MET A 296 2.79 11.51 12.08
N ARG A 297 3.41 11.72 13.25
CA ARG A 297 2.69 11.96 14.50
C ARG A 297 1.86 13.25 14.40
N ARG A 298 0.62 13.26 14.92
CA ARG A 298 -0.29 14.42 14.81
C ARG A 298 0.32 15.69 15.37
N SER A 299 0.98 15.63 16.53
CA SER A 299 1.62 16.82 17.13
C SER A 299 2.64 17.47 16.19
N VAL A 300 3.43 16.66 15.46
CA VAL A 300 4.42 17.12 14.49
C VAL A 300 3.76 17.72 13.26
N ALA A 301 2.67 17.13 12.76
CA ALA A 301 1.88 17.73 11.68
C ALA A 301 1.33 19.10 12.08
N MET A 302 0.82 19.24 13.30
CA MET A 302 0.28 20.49 13.83
C MET A 302 1.35 21.55 14.02
N GLU A 303 2.52 21.18 14.57
CA GLU A 303 3.68 22.08 14.71
C GLU A 303 4.13 22.64 13.36
N LYS A 304 4.10 21.80 12.32
CA LYS A 304 4.45 22.19 10.95
C LYS A 304 3.33 22.87 10.18
N GLY A 305 2.13 23.00 10.77
CA GLY A 305 0.97 23.60 10.11
C GLY A 305 0.46 22.80 8.90
N LEU A 306 0.69 21.48 8.86
CA LEU A 306 0.30 20.64 7.73
C LEU A 306 -1.17 20.20 7.85
N PRO A 307 -1.95 20.27 6.75
CA PRO A 307 -3.31 19.75 6.74
C PRO A 307 -3.30 18.23 6.90
N ILE A 308 -4.28 17.72 7.64
CA ILE A 308 -4.43 16.28 7.88
C ILE A 308 -5.45 15.73 6.89
N LEU A 309 -4.98 14.92 5.94
CA LEU A 309 -5.82 14.24 4.94
C LEU A 309 -6.61 13.09 5.58
N GLY A 310 -6.00 12.38 6.52
CA GLY A 310 -6.63 11.24 7.18
C GLY A 310 -5.90 10.82 8.44
N VAL A 311 -6.55 9.97 9.24
CA VAL A 311 -5.98 9.42 10.47
C VAL A 311 -5.91 7.91 10.34
N PHE A 312 -4.72 7.33 10.51
CA PHE A 312 -4.56 5.89 10.53
C PHE A 312 -5.17 5.33 11.83
N ARG A 313 -6.11 4.38 11.72
CA ARG A 313 -6.77 3.76 12.86
C ARG A 313 -6.37 2.29 12.96
N TRP A 314 -6.01 1.89 14.16
CA TRP A 314 -5.81 0.49 14.54
C TRP A 314 -7.19 -0.14 14.73
N VAL A 315 -7.45 -1.25 14.05
CA VAL A 315 -8.65 -2.09 14.25
C VAL A 315 -8.22 -3.35 14.99
#